data_AF-A0A5C6LII8-F1
#
_entry.id   AF-A0A5C6LII8-F1
#
_cell.length_a   1.000
_cell.length_b   1.000
_cell.length_c   1.000
_cell.angle_alpha   90.00
_cell.angle_beta   90.00
_cell.angle_gamma   90.00
#
_symmetry.space_group_name_H-M   'P 1'
#
loop_
_entity.id
_entity.type
_entity.pdbx_description
1 polymer ?
#
loop_
_entity_poly.entity_id
_entity_poly.type
_entity_poly.pdbx_seq_one_letter_code
_entity_poly.pdbx_strand_id
1 'polypeptide(L)'
;MKRFIVCNNCGGRISNLLEDQIELDFSGRSEEMLLRTGQYGIDNSGDYYISISDKHNLSYHHDLTRMQGCCGASVNGLPNLVCICKSAIGREVTDCCTAHYVVLYKKGITLKEDTTGLLAEILNLSVDDETKSQYEILFHFGEIASVLVELRK
;
A
#
# COMPACT_ATOMS: atom_id res chain seq x y z
N MET A 1 4.06 8.04 -14.91
CA MET A 1 2.73 7.43 -14.66
C MET A 1 2.74 6.87 -13.26
N LYS A 2 1.71 7.15 -12.46
CA LYS A 2 1.63 6.68 -11.09
C LYS A 2 0.95 5.30 -11.04
N ARG A 3 1.36 4.47 -10.10
CA ARG A 3 0.84 3.13 -9.86
C ARG A 3 0.26 3.03 -8.47
N PHE A 4 -0.56 2.04 -8.22
CA PHE A 4 -1.09 1.76 -6.88
C PHE A 4 -1.45 0.30 -6.78
N ILE A 5 -1.45 -0.23 -5.56
CA ILE A 5 -1.74 -1.63 -5.30
C ILE A 5 -3.17 -1.73 -4.77
N VAL A 6 -3.91 -2.72 -5.25
CA VAL A 6 -5.25 -3.06 -4.78
C VAL A 6 -5.31 -4.45 -4.18
N CYS A 7 -6.24 -4.66 -3.25
CA CYS A 7 -6.58 -5.98 -2.73
C CYS A 7 -7.40 -6.77 -3.76
N ASN A 8 -7.02 -8.02 -4.04
CA ASN A 8 -7.74 -8.88 -4.96
C ASN A 8 -9.12 -9.32 -4.43
N ASN A 9 -9.34 -9.29 -3.12
CA ASN A 9 -10.58 -9.75 -2.51
C ASN A 9 -11.71 -8.69 -2.56
N CYS A 10 -11.40 -7.42 -2.33
CA CYS A 10 -12.41 -6.35 -2.32
C CYS A 10 -12.17 -5.21 -3.32
N GLY A 11 -11.07 -5.25 -4.08
CA GLY A 11 -10.70 -4.19 -5.01
C GLY A 11 -10.18 -2.90 -4.36
N GLY A 12 -10.29 -2.76 -3.04
CA GLY A 12 -9.85 -1.57 -2.30
C GLY A 12 -8.36 -1.30 -2.49
N ARG A 13 -8.01 -0.03 -2.70
CA ARG A 13 -6.61 0.44 -2.74
C ARG A 13 -5.95 0.22 -1.40
N ILE A 14 -4.74 -0.33 -1.41
CA ILE A 14 -3.98 -0.68 -0.20
C ILE A 14 -2.60 -0.01 -0.10
N SER A 15 -2.20 0.73 -1.13
CA SER A 15 -1.00 1.55 -1.13
C SER A 15 -1.31 2.99 -1.51
N ASN A 16 -0.43 3.91 -1.16
CA ASN A 16 -0.35 5.22 -1.79
C ASN A 16 -0.02 5.11 -3.29
N LEU A 17 0.02 6.25 -3.98
CA LEU A 17 0.55 6.32 -5.33
C LEU A 17 2.06 6.07 -5.32
N LEU A 18 2.47 5.12 -6.15
CA LEU A 18 3.84 4.65 -6.33
C LEU A 18 4.36 5.14 -7.67
N GLU A 19 5.61 5.57 -7.70
CA GLU A 19 6.24 6.21 -8.86
C GLU A 19 7.45 5.41 -9.33
N ASP A 20 8.37 5.14 -8.41
CA ASP A 20 9.69 4.60 -8.73
C ASP A 20 9.79 3.13 -8.33
N GLN A 21 9.96 2.25 -9.32
CA GLN A 21 10.38 0.89 -9.06
C GLN A 21 11.89 0.85 -8.85
N ILE A 22 12.34 0.33 -7.72
CA ILE A 22 13.76 0.21 -7.38
C ILE A 22 14.17 -1.24 -7.11
N GLU A 23 15.46 -1.52 -7.25
CA GLU A 23 16.04 -2.76 -6.74
C GLU A 23 16.10 -2.73 -5.22
N LEU A 24 15.81 -3.86 -4.59
CA LEU A 24 15.79 -3.99 -3.13
C LEU A 24 17.20 -4.30 -2.62
N ASP A 25 17.73 -3.42 -1.78
CA ASP A 25 19.01 -3.60 -1.11
C ASP A 25 18.85 -3.50 0.41
N PHE A 26 18.95 -4.65 1.08
CA PHE A 26 18.82 -4.78 2.53
C PHE A 26 20.17 -4.63 3.26
N SER A 27 21.28 -4.51 2.53
CA SER A 27 22.63 -4.63 3.07
C SER A 27 22.94 -3.51 4.06
N GLY A 28 23.18 -3.86 5.32
CA GLY A 28 23.59 -2.92 6.36
C GLY A 28 22.51 -1.92 6.81
N ARG A 29 21.23 -2.17 6.50
CA ARG A 29 20.11 -1.27 6.82
C ARG A 29 19.34 -1.70 8.05
N SER A 30 19.93 -1.63 9.24
CA SER A 30 19.20 -1.89 10.50
C SER A 30 18.53 -0.61 10.99
N GLU A 31 17.26 -0.69 11.41
CA GLU A 31 16.42 0.45 11.86
C GLU A 31 16.09 1.50 10.80
N GLU A 32 16.59 1.31 9.57
CA GLU A 32 16.41 2.26 8.47
C GLU A 32 15.22 1.92 7.59
N MET A 33 14.54 2.94 7.06
CA MET A 33 13.56 2.76 6.00
C MET A 33 14.23 2.16 4.76
N LEU A 34 13.73 1.02 4.28
CA LEU A 34 14.22 0.39 3.05
C LEU A 34 13.88 1.24 1.82
N LEU A 35 12.69 1.82 1.81
CA LEU A 35 12.09 2.54 0.69
C LEU A 35 11.61 3.91 1.16
N ARG A 36 11.80 4.94 0.33
CA ARG A 36 11.15 6.24 0.52
C ARG A 36 9.69 6.16 0.09
N THR A 37 8.86 7.07 0.59
CA THR A 37 7.46 7.23 0.16
C THR A 37 7.38 7.35 -1.37
N GLY A 38 6.48 6.59 -1.98
CA GLY A 38 6.30 6.50 -3.43
C GLY A 38 7.23 5.53 -4.14
N GLN A 39 8.25 4.97 -3.46
CA GLN A 39 9.10 3.93 -4.03
C GLN A 39 8.51 2.55 -3.76
N TYR A 40 8.72 1.63 -4.70
CA TYR A 40 8.38 0.22 -4.51
C TYR A 40 9.43 -0.69 -5.14
N GLY A 41 9.53 -1.92 -4.66
CA GLY A 41 10.34 -2.96 -5.27
C GLY A 41 9.55 -4.25 -5.41
N ILE A 42 10.05 -5.15 -6.24
CA ILE A 42 9.46 -6.48 -6.44
C ILE A 42 10.60 -7.48 -6.28
N ASP A 43 10.43 -8.47 -5.41
CA ASP A 43 11.43 -9.53 -5.23
C ASP A 43 11.30 -10.62 -6.30
N ASN A 44 12.21 -11.61 -6.26
CA ASN A 44 12.16 -12.75 -7.18
C ASN A 44 10.92 -13.64 -7.00
N SER A 45 10.28 -13.57 -5.82
CA SER A 45 9.02 -14.25 -5.55
C SER A 45 7.85 -13.54 -6.21
N GLY A 46 8.00 -12.27 -6.61
CA GLY A 46 6.95 -11.41 -7.13
C GLY A 46 6.17 -10.65 -6.04
N ASP A 47 6.62 -10.72 -4.79
CA ASP A 47 6.06 -9.96 -3.68
C ASP A 47 6.52 -8.50 -3.75
N TYR A 48 5.65 -7.60 -3.30
CA TYR A 48 5.82 -6.16 -3.47
C TYR A 48 6.30 -5.55 -2.17
N TYR A 49 7.31 -4.69 -2.24
CA TYR A 49 7.86 -3.98 -1.10
C TYR A 49 7.54 -2.50 -1.26
N ILE A 50 6.96 -1.89 -0.23
CA ILE A 50 6.62 -0.46 -0.19
C ILE A 50 7.12 0.18 1.12
N SER A 51 7.20 1.50 1.15
CA SER A 51 7.41 2.24 2.39
C SER A 51 6.27 2.01 3.37
N ILE A 52 6.57 2.00 4.67
CA ILE A 52 5.55 1.96 5.73
C ILE A 52 4.60 3.16 5.62
N SER A 53 5.10 4.32 5.19
CA SER A 53 4.30 5.52 4.96
C SER A 53 3.35 5.41 3.77
N ASP A 54 3.52 4.41 2.90
CA ASP A 54 2.64 4.18 1.76
C ASP A 54 1.49 3.21 2.07
N LYS A 55 1.36 2.71 3.30
CA LYS A 55 0.18 1.92 3.70
C LYS A 55 -1.09 2.74 3.53
N HIS A 56 -2.09 2.14 2.92
CA HIS A 56 -3.44 2.71 2.82
C HIS A 56 -4.47 1.62 3.07
N ASN A 57 -5.56 1.88 3.80
CA ASN A 57 -6.61 0.86 4.10
C ASN A 57 -6.07 -0.49 4.61
N LEU A 58 -4.95 -0.45 5.33
CA LEU A 58 -4.32 -1.60 5.98
C LEU A 58 -4.34 -1.38 7.48
N SER A 59 -4.68 -2.43 8.22
CA SER A 59 -4.58 -2.46 9.68
C SER A 59 -3.88 -3.72 10.15
N TYR A 60 -3.43 -3.71 11.40
CA TYR A 60 -2.84 -4.90 11.99
C TYR A 60 -3.88 -6.02 12.20
N HIS A 61 -3.43 -7.25 12.02
CA HIS A 61 -4.20 -8.43 12.36
C HIS A 61 -4.43 -8.49 13.88
N HIS A 62 -5.62 -8.94 14.31
CA HIS A 62 -6.02 -8.98 15.73
C HIS A 62 -5.20 -9.99 16.56
N ASP A 63 -4.78 -11.09 15.93
CA ASP A 63 -3.87 -12.08 16.51
C ASP A 63 -2.48 -11.46 16.75
N LEU A 64 -2.23 -11.08 18.01
CA LEU A 64 -0.99 -10.47 18.46
C LEU A 64 0.22 -11.40 18.32
N THR A 65 0.01 -12.73 18.21
CA THR A 65 1.13 -13.66 18.00
C THR A 65 1.80 -13.48 16.64
N ARG A 66 1.22 -12.67 15.74
CA ARG A 66 1.81 -12.31 14.44
C ARG A 66 2.77 -11.12 14.52
N MET A 67 2.78 -10.39 15.63
CA MET A 67 3.68 -9.26 15.89
C MET A 67 4.93 -9.74 16.65
N GLN A 68 5.71 -10.64 16.02
CA GLN A 68 6.92 -11.21 16.62
C GLN A 68 8.16 -10.42 16.23
N GLY A 69 8.95 -9.99 17.21
CA GLY A 69 10.27 -9.38 17.10
C GLY A 69 10.71 -8.81 18.44
N CYS A 70 11.85 -8.13 18.47
CA CYS A 70 12.41 -7.51 19.67
C CYS A 70 11.77 -6.14 19.95
N CYS A 71 11.74 -5.27 18.94
CA CYS A 71 11.23 -3.89 19.07
C CYS A 71 10.09 -3.56 18.10
N GLY A 72 9.78 -4.47 17.18
CA GLY A 72 8.72 -4.36 16.21
C GLY A 72 8.47 -5.71 15.55
N ALA A 73 7.78 -5.73 14.42
CA ALA A 73 7.58 -6.98 13.70
C ALA A 73 8.86 -7.33 12.92
N SER A 74 9.45 -8.48 13.22
CA SER A 74 10.60 -9.04 12.47
C SER A 74 10.18 -9.52 11.09
N VAL A 75 11.13 -9.95 10.25
CA VAL A 75 10.83 -10.57 8.95
C VAL A 75 10.09 -11.90 9.07
N ASN A 76 10.15 -12.56 10.23
CA ASN A 76 9.62 -13.90 10.42
C ASN A 76 8.16 -13.86 10.88
N GLY A 77 7.38 -14.83 10.40
CA GLY A 77 6.03 -15.10 10.88
C GLY A 77 4.94 -14.92 9.82
N LEU A 78 3.69 -15.05 10.28
CA LEU A 78 2.50 -14.93 9.43
C LEU A 78 2.24 -13.46 9.03
N PRO A 79 1.42 -13.23 7.99
CA PRO A 79 0.96 -11.88 7.63
C PRO A 79 0.38 -11.14 8.84
N ASN A 80 0.91 -9.96 9.16
CA ASN A 80 0.43 -9.13 10.25
C ASN A 80 -0.42 -7.93 9.76
N LEU A 81 -0.52 -7.71 8.45
CA LEU A 81 -1.38 -6.68 7.86
C LEU A 81 -2.59 -7.30 7.16
N VAL A 82 -3.76 -6.71 7.43
CA VAL A 82 -5.03 -7.04 6.79
C VAL A 82 -5.60 -5.83 6.05
N CYS A 83 -6.26 -6.08 4.93
CA CYS A 83 -7.09 -5.08 4.26
C CYS A 83 -8.35 -4.78 5.08
N ILE A 84 -9.05 -3.69 4.78
CA ILE A 84 -10.39 -3.37 5.32
C ILE A 84 -11.38 -4.54 5.22
N CYS A 85 -11.29 -5.36 4.16
CA CYS A 85 -12.10 -6.57 3.97
C CYS A 85 -11.64 -7.79 4.77
N LYS A 86 -10.67 -7.59 5.69
CA LYS A 86 -10.07 -8.60 6.58
C LYS A 86 -9.22 -9.69 5.90
N SER A 87 -9.03 -9.61 4.59
CA SER A 87 -8.03 -10.44 3.91
C SER A 87 -6.63 -10.13 4.42
N ALA A 88 -5.85 -11.17 4.71
CA ALA A 88 -4.44 -11.03 5.07
C ALA A 88 -3.62 -10.76 3.81
N ILE A 89 -2.96 -9.60 3.75
CA ILE A 89 -2.34 -9.12 2.51
C ILE A 89 -0.81 -9.09 2.58
N GLY A 90 -0.26 -8.89 3.77
CA GLY A 90 1.17 -8.62 3.86
C GLY A 90 1.69 -8.61 5.28
N ARG A 91 2.93 -8.15 5.40
CA ARG A 91 3.63 -7.97 6.65
C ARG A 91 4.34 -6.63 6.67
N GLU A 92 4.13 -5.88 7.74
CA GLU A 92 5.02 -4.80 8.13
C GLU A 92 6.20 -5.38 8.89
N VAL A 93 7.40 -4.97 8.50
CA VAL A 93 8.66 -5.28 9.15
C VAL A 93 9.22 -3.98 9.74
N THR A 94 9.37 -3.95 11.06
CA THR A 94 9.78 -2.79 11.87
C THR A 94 10.67 -3.20 13.06
N ASP A 95 11.30 -4.37 12.97
CA ASP A 95 12.21 -4.83 13.99
C ASP A 95 13.56 -4.11 13.91
N CYS A 96 14.13 -3.77 15.06
CA CYS A 96 15.36 -2.98 15.15
C CYS A 96 16.57 -3.65 14.49
N CYS A 97 16.58 -4.97 14.35
CA CYS A 97 17.67 -5.68 13.68
C CYS A 97 17.58 -5.63 12.15
N THR A 98 16.52 -5.04 11.59
CA THR A 98 16.17 -5.16 10.16
C THR A 98 15.81 -3.82 9.54
N ALA A 99 15.80 -3.77 8.20
CA ALA A 99 15.25 -2.64 7.48
C ALA A 99 13.73 -2.57 7.68
N HIS A 100 13.20 -1.35 7.67
CA HIS A 100 11.79 -1.06 7.86
C HIS A 100 11.07 -0.95 6.53
N TYR A 101 10.02 -1.75 6.33
CA TYR A 101 9.24 -1.81 5.09
C TYR A 101 7.91 -2.55 5.29
N VAL A 102 7.08 -2.54 4.25
CA VAL A 102 5.93 -3.43 4.13
C VAL A 102 6.14 -4.35 2.94
N VAL A 103 6.03 -5.66 3.16
CA VAL A 103 5.93 -6.66 2.10
C VAL A 103 4.45 -7.05 1.89
N LEU A 104 3.98 -6.98 0.66
CA LEU A 104 2.63 -7.36 0.23
C LEU A 104 2.73 -8.61 -0.65
N TYR A 105 2.01 -9.65 -0.26
CA TYR A 105 2.11 -10.96 -0.90
C TYR A 105 1.34 -11.00 -2.22
N LYS A 106 2.02 -11.35 -3.30
CA LYS A 106 1.52 -11.28 -4.68
C LYS A 106 0.16 -11.95 -4.91
N LYS A 107 -0.13 -13.00 -4.14
CA LYS A 107 -1.37 -13.77 -4.28
C LYS A 107 -2.61 -12.95 -3.94
N GLY A 108 -2.50 -12.00 -3.01
CA GLY A 108 -3.60 -11.21 -2.47
C GLY A 108 -3.79 -9.85 -3.13
N ILE A 109 -2.93 -9.46 -4.07
CA ILE A 109 -2.86 -8.10 -4.58
C ILE A 109 -2.71 -8.02 -6.11
N THR A 110 -2.98 -6.84 -6.65
CA THR A 110 -2.74 -6.48 -8.05
C THR A 110 -2.17 -5.06 -8.12
N LEU A 111 -1.10 -4.86 -8.88
CA LEU A 111 -0.61 -3.53 -9.23
C LEU A 111 -1.48 -2.97 -10.37
N LYS A 112 -1.99 -1.76 -10.18
CA LYS A 112 -2.74 -1.00 -11.18
C LYS A 112 -1.99 0.28 -11.53
N GLU A 113 -2.27 0.80 -12.73
CA GLU A 113 -1.74 2.08 -13.19
C GLU A 113 -2.86 3.11 -13.22
N ASP A 114 -2.58 4.32 -12.75
CA ASP A 114 -3.44 5.48 -12.99
C ASP A 114 -3.13 6.03 -14.38
N THR A 115 -3.75 5.46 -15.40
CA THR A 115 -3.57 5.85 -16.81
C THR A 115 -4.17 7.22 -17.12
N THR A 116 -5.02 7.73 -16.24
CA THR A 116 -5.81 8.94 -16.46
C THR A 116 -5.31 10.15 -15.68
N GLY A 117 -4.53 9.92 -14.62
CA GLY A 117 -4.12 10.94 -13.66
C GLY A 117 -5.21 11.32 -12.65
N LEU A 118 -6.41 10.73 -12.78
CA LEU A 118 -7.59 11.14 -12.02
C LEU A 118 -7.47 10.76 -10.54
N LEU A 119 -6.84 9.64 -10.21
CA LEU A 119 -6.62 9.28 -8.82
C LEU A 119 -5.64 10.27 -8.17
N ALA A 120 -4.59 10.67 -8.89
CA ALA A 120 -3.70 11.73 -8.43
C ALA A 120 -4.42 13.08 -8.25
N GLU A 121 -5.34 13.44 -9.14
CA GLU A 121 -6.19 14.63 -9.00
C GLU A 121 -7.04 14.54 -7.72
N ILE A 122 -7.77 13.45 -7.52
CA ILE A 122 -8.65 13.22 -6.36
C ILE A 122 -7.87 13.37 -5.04
N LEU A 123 -6.70 12.75 -4.94
CA LEU A 123 -5.89 12.79 -3.73
C LEU A 123 -5.37 14.19 -3.39
N ASN A 124 -5.16 15.03 -4.40
CA ASN A 124 -4.72 16.41 -4.26
C ASN A 124 -5.86 17.42 -4.05
N LEU A 125 -7.13 16.99 -4.14
CA LEU A 125 -8.26 17.87 -3.87
C LEU A 125 -8.20 18.40 -2.43
N SER A 126 -8.53 19.68 -2.26
CA SER A 126 -8.67 20.34 -0.96
C SER A 126 -10.04 20.05 -0.32
N VAL A 127 -10.41 18.77 -0.27
CA VAL A 127 -11.60 18.25 0.41
C VAL A 127 -11.18 17.33 1.55
N ASP A 128 -12.09 17.02 2.46
CA ASP A 128 -11.83 16.10 3.57
C ASP A 128 -11.61 14.65 3.10
N ASP A 129 -10.99 13.84 3.96
CA ASP A 129 -10.60 12.46 3.64
C ASP A 129 -11.79 11.51 3.42
N GLU A 130 -12.95 11.81 4.01
CA GLU A 130 -14.18 11.04 3.79
C GLU A 130 -14.67 11.26 2.36
N THR A 131 -14.72 12.52 1.92
CA THR A 131 -15.04 12.90 0.54
C THR A 131 -14.06 12.28 -0.46
N LYS A 132 -12.75 12.30 -0.18
CA LYS A 132 -11.75 11.63 -1.03
C LYS A 132 -12.01 10.12 -1.13
N SER A 133 -12.32 9.48 -0.01
CA SER A 133 -12.64 8.05 0.04
C SER A 133 -13.86 7.73 -0.82
N GLN A 134 -14.91 8.55 -0.81
CA GLN A 134 -16.08 8.39 -1.67
C GLN A 134 -15.72 8.52 -3.16
N TYR A 135 -14.87 9.47 -3.54
CA TYR A 135 -14.39 9.60 -4.92
C TYR A 135 -13.53 8.43 -5.36
N GLU A 136 -12.69 7.88 -4.48
CA GLU A 136 -11.92 6.67 -4.79
C GLU A 136 -12.83 5.46 -5.07
N ILE A 137 -13.95 5.34 -4.36
CA ILE A 137 -14.95 4.29 -4.62
C ILE A 137 -15.53 4.46 -6.03
N LEU A 138 -15.94 5.68 -6.41
CA LEU A 138 -16.48 5.98 -7.74
C LEU A 138 -15.45 5.78 -8.86
N PHE A 139 -14.17 6.08 -8.59
CA PHE A 139 -13.05 5.74 -9.46
C PHE A 139 -12.94 4.24 -9.67
N HIS A 140 -13.08 3.44 -8.61
CA HIS A 140 -13.01 1.99 -8.72
C HIS A 140 -14.12 1.39 -9.58
N PHE A 141 -15.32 1.95 -9.54
CA PHE A 141 -16.47 1.51 -10.34
C PHE A 141 -16.50 2.06 -11.77
N GLY A 142 -15.51 2.89 -12.15
CA GLY A 142 -15.45 3.51 -13.48
C GLY A 142 -16.46 4.66 -13.68
N GLU A 143 -17.09 5.13 -12.62
CA GLU A 143 -18.11 6.18 -12.65
C GLU A 143 -17.53 7.59 -12.45
N ILE A 144 -16.20 7.68 -12.26
CA ILE A 144 -15.51 8.94 -11.95
C ILE A 144 -15.59 10.00 -13.05
N ALA A 145 -15.77 9.59 -14.31
CA ALA A 145 -15.88 10.53 -15.43
C ALA A 145 -17.06 11.50 -15.21
N SER A 146 -18.18 11.00 -14.69
CA SER A 146 -19.35 11.80 -14.28
C SER A 146 -19.01 12.79 -13.16
N VAL A 147 -18.28 12.32 -12.14
CA VAL A 147 -17.93 13.09 -10.95
C VAL A 147 -16.95 14.22 -11.29
N LEU A 148 -15.99 13.99 -12.16
CA LEU A 148 -15.00 14.99 -12.55
C LEU A 148 -15.59 16.10 -13.42
N VAL A 149 -16.61 15.79 -14.23
CA VAL A 149 -17.39 16.82 -14.94
C VAL A 149 -18.10 17.74 -13.95
N GLU A 150 -18.50 17.21 -12.79
CA GLU A 150 -19.17 17.96 -11.74
C GLU A 150 -18.20 18.75 -10.86
N LEU A 151 -17.02 18.19 -10.58
CA LEU A 151 -15.93 18.85 -9.83
C LEU A 151 -15.20 19.96 -10.59
N ARG A 152 -15.26 19.97 -11.93
CA ARG A 152 -14.62 20.97 -12.80
C ARG A 152 -15.53 22.13 -13.18
N LYS A 153 -16.77 22.16 -12.68
CA LYS A 153 -17.70 23.29 -12.80
C LYS A 153 -17.51 24.25 -11.62
#